data_AF-C5HZ00-F1
#
_entry.id   AF-C5HZ00-F1
#
_cell.length_a   1.000
_cell.length_b   1.000
_cell.length_c   1.000
_cell.angle_alpha   90.00
_cell.angle_beta   90.00
_cell.angle_gamma   90.00
#
_symmetry.space_group_name_H-M   'P 1'
#
loop_
_entity.id
_entity.type
_entity.pdbx_description
1 polymer ?
#
loop_
_entity_poly.entity_id
_entity_poly.type
_entity_poly.pdbx_seq_one_letter_code
_entity_poly.pdbx_strand_id
1 'polypeptide(L)'
;AAKDAEAASKENKLDDVKSQVQIAEEASTKAKDKKTEAEIAVEIVKAVVAKEEAQKASDEAQKASEKAQKAHAKAQQASDTTKTVETFKTKAEAAAKKAKEEAGKAETAATEAKSAKDLSVAKQKAKAAETAAKEAKKEQVKAEIAAEVAKAKVAKEEADAAQKKAEAAKKIVDKIAQDTKVPEAQREAKLATQTASKATEAATEAGKKAQEAEESSKVEAHLARTKNAAESAKSATDMSELEKAKEEAIDAANIAHQKWLKATQAATIAKEKKEAAKVAAEKAQTAANVVKDKAAKAEAKKAETEAVKAAVEARAAAEEAKQEAAKVGASKEPQETKNKANVEAEATGNEAKKAEDAAEEAKEAAKKANEATDANVARSEADKAIAAAKKAKKAR
;
A
#
# COMPACT_ATOMS: atom_id res chain seq x y z
N ALA A 1 88.80 -50.45 -33.62
CA ALA A 1 88.82 -50.41 -32.13
C ALA A 1 88.52 -49.01 -31.59
N ALA A 2 89.44 -48.03 -31.69
CA ALA A 2 89.21 -46.68 -31.12
C ALA A 2 88.12 -45.87 -31.87
N LYS A 3 88.04 -45.98 -33.20
CA LYS A 3 86.99 -45.31 -34.01
C LYS A 3 85.59 -45.91 -33.80
N ASP A 4 85.50 -47.22 -33.55
CA ASP A 4 84.22 -47.92 -33.34
C ASP A 4 83.66 -47.64 -31.94
N ALA A 5 84.52 -47.48 -30.94
CA ALA A 5 84.14 -47.08 -29.58
C ALA A 5 83.65 -45.62 -29.51
N GLU A 6 84.22 -44.72 -30.34
CA GLU A 6 83.79 -43.32 -30.42
C GLU A 6 82.44 -43.16 -31.15
N ALA A 7 82.18 -43.99 -32.19
CA ALA A 7 80.88 -44.06 -32.85
C ALA A 7 79.79 -44.63 -31.93
N ALA A 8 80.06 -45.74 -31.24
CA ALA A 8 79.13 -46.34 -30.28
C ALA A 8 78.85 -45.42 -29.06
N SER A 9 79.84 -44.64 -28.61
CA SER A 9 79.65 -43.66 -27.52
C SER A 9 78.85 -42.42 -27.95
N LYS A 10 78.97 -41.99 -29.22
CA LYS A 10 78.17 -40.89 -29.78
C LYS A 10 76.73 -41.31 -30.08
N GLU A 11 76.52 -42.55 -30.54
CA GLU A 11 75.20 -43.14 -30.77
C GLU A 11 74.41 -43.29 -29.47
N ASN A 12 75.04 -43.81 -28.41
CA ASN A 12 74.45 -43.87 -27.06
C ASN A 12 74.09 -42.49 -26.49
N LYS A 13 74.91 -41.47 -26.75
CA LYS A 13 74.61 -40.08 -26.34
C LYS A 13 73.47 -39.46 -27.14
N LEU A 14 73.35 -39.79 -28.43
CA LEU A 14 72.28 -39.27 -29.28
C LEU A 14 70.92 -39.86 -28.88
N ASP A 15 70.88 -41.16 -28.56
CA ASP A 15 69.66 -41.83 -28.10
C ASP A 15 69.26 -41.37 -26.70
N ASP A 16 70.22 -41.10 -25.80
CA ASP A 16 69.94 -40.51 -24.49
C ASP A 16 69.38 -39.07 -24.60
N VAL A 17 69.92 -38.25 -25.52
CA VAL A 17 69.39 -36.91 -25.81
C VAL A 17 68.00 -36.96 -26.43
N LYS A 18 67.73 -37.88 -27.37
CA LYS A 18 66.37 -38.06 -27.92
C LYS A 18 65.36 -38.47 -26.85
N SER A 19 65.75 -39.37 -25.95
CA SER A 19 64.92 -39.82 -24.84
C SER A 19 64.59 -38.65 -23.88
N GLN A 20 65.58 -37.81 -23.55
CA GLN A 20 65.37 -36.61 -22.74
C GLN A 20 64.47 -35.54 -23.42
N VAL A 21 64.61 -35.35 -24.74
CA VAL A 21 63.73 -34.45 -25.52
C VAL A 21 62.29 -34.96 -25.50
N GLN A 22 62.08 -36.27 -25.64
CA GLN A 22 60.76 -36.88 -25.62
C GLN A 22 60.10 -36.76 -24.23
N ILE A 23 60.87 -36.94 -23.16
CA ILE A 23 60.41 -36.71 -21.78
C ILE A 23 60.05 -35.22 -21.56
N ALA A 24 60.84 -34.29 -22.10
CA ALA A 24 60.58 -32.86 -21.99
C ALA A 24 59.34 -32.42 -22.79
N GLU A 25 59.11 -32.98 -23.98
CA GLU A 25 57.88 -32.77 -24.74
C GLU A 25 56.66 -33.34 -24.02
N GLU A 26 56.73 -34.56 -23.50
CA GLU A 26 55.63 -35.16 -22.71
C GLU A 26 55.34 -34.35 -21.44
N ALA A 27 56.38 -33.86 -20.75
CA ALA A 27 56.23 -33.01 -19.56
C ALA A 27 55.64 -31.64 -19.90
N SER A 28 56.06 -31.02 -21.01
CA SER A 28 55.49 -29.76 -21.52
C SER A 28 54.02 -29.93 -21.92
N THR A 29 53.68 -31.06 -22.54
CA THR A 29 52.31 -31.41 -22.92
C THR A 29 51.45 -31.61 -21.66
N LYS A 30 51.89 -32.43 -20.70
CA LYS A 30 51.21 -32.63 -19.40
C LYS A 30 51.06 -31.33 -18.60
N ALA A 31 52.04 -30.43 -18.66
CA ALA A 31 51.98 -29.13 -17.97
C ALA A 31 50.97 -28.19 -18.64
N LYS A 32 50.88 -28.18 -19.98
CA LYS A 32 49.81 -27.47 -20.72
C LYS A 32 48.43 -28.05 -20.41
N ASP A 33 48.30 -29.37 -20.35
CA ASP A 33 47.05 -30.05 -20.02
C ASP A 33 46.61 -29.70 -18.59
N LYS A 34 47.51 -29.77 -17.60
CA LYS A 34 47.22 -29.36 -16.22
C LYS A 34 46.90 -27.87 -16.07
N LYS A 35 47.58 -26.99 -16.81
CA LYS A 35 47.26 -25.55 -16.83
C LYS A 35 45.86 -25.32 -17.41
N THR A 36 45.51 -26.09 -18.45
CA THR A 36 44.20 -26.03 -19.09
C THR A 36 43.11 -26.62 -18.18
N GLU A 37 43.37 -27.71 -17.46
CA GLU A 37 42.49 -28.23 -16.39
C GLU A 37 42.27 -27.20 -15.27
N ALA A 38 43.32 -26.50 -14.83
CA ALA A 38 43.20 -25.47 -13.80
C ALA A 38 42.43 -24.23 -14.29
N GLU A 39 42.64 -23.80 -15.53
CA GLU A 39 41.85 -22.73 -16.15
C GLU A 39 40.38 -23.17 -16.37
N ILE A 40 40.15 -24.42 -16.78
CA ILE A 40 38.81 -25.04 -16.87
C ILE A 40 38.15 -25.05 -15.50
N ALA A 41 38.83 -25.47 -14.43
CA ALA A 41 38.31 -25.48 -13.08
C ALA A 41 37.95 -24.07 -12.57
N VAL A 42 38.81 -23.07 -12.82
CA VAL A 42 38.53 -21.66 -12.48
C VAL A 42 37.31 -21.13 -13.23
N GLU A 43 37.12 -21.53 -14.48
CA GLU A 43 36.01 -21.04 -15.29
C GLU A 43 34.70 -21.79 -15.05
N ILE A 44 34.78 -23.08 -14.70
CA ILE A 44 33.66 -23.83 -14.10
C ILE A 44 33.22 -23.12 -12.83
N VAL A 45 34.14 -22.71 -11.94
CA VAL A 45 33.80 -21.94 -10.74
C VAL A 45 33.13 -20.61 -11.08
N LYS A 46 33.66 -19.82 -12.03
CA LYS A 46 33.02 -18.56 -12.45
C LYS A 46 31.65 -18.77 -13.08
N ALA A 47 31.46 -19.83 -13.85
CA ALA A 47 30.17 -20.12 -14.45
C ALA A 47 29.15 -20.71 -13.46
N VAL A 48 29.60 -21.45 -12.44
CA VAL A 48 28.78 -21.82 -11.26
C VAL A 48 28.37 -20.58 -10.48
N VAL A 49 29.28 -19.61 -10.27
CA VAL A 49 28.96 -18.32 -9.65
C VAL A 49 27.96 -17.53 -10.51
N ALA A 50 28.18 -17.45 -11.83
CA ALA A 50 27.25 -16.76 -12.75
C ALA A 50 25.86 -17.44 -12.80
N LYS A 51 25.81 -18.78 -12.71
CA LYS A 51 24.56 -19.54 -12.55
C LYS A 51 23.87 -19.19 -11.23
N GLU A 52 24.59 -19.19 -10.11
CA GLU A 52 23.99 -18.83 -8.81
C GLU A 52 23.47 -17.39 -8.80
N GLU A 53 24.21 -16.44 -9.38
CA GLU A 53 23.78 -15.04 -9.49
C GLU A 53 22.58 -14.88 -10.42
N ALA A 54 22.54 -15.59 -11.55
CA ALA A 54 21.42 -15.54 -12.48
C ALA A 54 20.18 -16.27 -11.95
N GLN A 55 20.36 -17.37 -11.21
CA GLN A 55 19.28 -18.05 -10.49
C GLN A 55 18.73 -17.17 -9.36
N LYS A 56 19.59 -16.54 -8.54
CA LYS A 56 19.18 -15.55 -7.52
C LYS A 56 18.42 -14.39 -8.15
N ALA A 57 18.90 -13.83 -9.26
CA ALA A 57 18.22 -12.74 -9.95
C ALA A 57 16.88 -13.18 -10.55
N SER A 58 16.78 -14.40 -11.09
CA SER A 58 15.52 -14.99 -11.56
C SER A 58 14.52 -15.16 -10.41
N ASP A 59 14.95 -15.73 -9.28
CA ASP A 59 14.09 -15.95 -8.12
C ASP A 59 13.65 -14.64 -7.47
N GLU A 60 14.51 -13.62 -7.43
CA GLU A 60 14.17 -12.26 -7.00
C GLU A 60 13.18 -11.59 -7.95
N ALA A 61 13.37 -11.72 -9.26
CA ALA A 61 12.49 -11.14 -10.27
C ALA A 61 11.10 -11.80 -10.28
N GLN A 62 11.04 -13.13 -10.10
CA GLN A 62 9.77 -13.85 -9.96
C GLN A 62 9.01 -13.42 -8.70
N LYS A 63 9.70 -13.31 -7.55
CA LYS A 63 9.11 -12.78 -6.31
C LYS A 63 8.57 -11.36 -6.47
N ALA A 64 9.26 -10.52 -7.23
CA ALA A 64 8.77 -9.17 -7.51
C ALA A 64 7.56 -9.15 -8.45
N SER A 65 7.52 -10.02 -9.47
CA SER A 65 6.33 -10.16 -10.31
C SER A 65 5.10 -10.59 -9.50
N GLU A 66 5.25 -11.58 -8.62
CA GLU A 66 4.16 -12.03 -7.73
C GLU A 66 3.70 -10.93 -6.77
N LYS A 67 4.64 -10.12 -6.24
CA LYS A 67 4.31 -8.93 -5.42
C LYS A 67 3.57 -7.86 -6.22
N ALA A 68 3.98 -7.63 -7.47
CA ALA A 68 3.29 -6.71 -8.38
C ALA A 68 1.88 -7.21 -8.73
N GLN A 69 1.68 -8.52 -8.93
CA GLN A 69 0.37 -9.13 -9.16
C GLN A 69 -0.58 -8.98 -7.97
N LYS A 70 -0.09 -9.18 -6.73
CA LYS A 70 -0.89 -8.97 -5.52
C LYS A 70 -1.26 -7.49 -5.31
N ALA A 71 -0.38 -6.57 -5.73
CA ALA A 71 -0.67 -5.13 -5.71
C ALA A 71 -1.71 -4.75 -6.77
N HIS A 72 -1.62 -5.33 -7.96
CA HIS A 72 -2.56 -5.15 -9.07
C HIS A 72 -3.99 -5.54 -8.69
N ALA A 73 -4.18 -6.69 -8.03
CA ALA A 73 -5.50 -7.16 -7.59
C ALA A 73 -6.15 -6.24 -6.52
N LYS A 74 -5.38 -5.41 -5.82
CA LYS A 74 -5.90 -4.48 -4.79
C LYS A 74 -6.15 -3.06 -5.30
N ALA A 75 -5.64 -2.69 -6.48
CA ALA A 75 -5.72 -1.33 -7.03
C ALA A 75 -6.91 -1.13 -7.99
N GLN A 76 -7.96 -1.94 -7.87
CA GLN A 76 -8.92 -2.23 -8.94
C GLN A 76 -10.01 -1.16 -9.17
N GLN A 77 -9.72 0.13 -8.99
CA GLN A 77 -10.66 1.23 -9.30
C GLN A 77 -10.10 2.34 -10.21
N ALA A 78 -8.85 2.30 -10.69
CA ALA A 78 -8.30 3.33 -11.60
C ALA A 78 -7.70 2.75 -12.90
N SER A 79 -8.49 2.75 -13.98
CA SER A 79 -8.19 2.16 -15.32
C SER A 79 -6.78 2.40 -15.86
N ASP A 80 -6.25 3.63 -15.78
CA ASP A 80 -4.96 3.97 -16.39
C ASP A 80 -3.76 3.51 -15.55
N THR A 81 -3.97 3.41 -14.23
CA THR A 81 -2.95 2.89 -13.31
C THR A 81 -2.85 1.37 -13.46
N THR A 82 -3.96 0.70 -13.75
CA THR A 82 -4.03 -0.75 -14.01
C THR A 82 -3.21 -1.15 -15.25
N LYS A 83 -3.37 -0.43 -16.38
CA LYS A 83 -2.64 -0.71 -17.63
C LYS A 83 -1.12 -0.57 -17.48
N THR A 84 -0.68 0.44 -16.73
CA THR A 84 0.74 0.71 -16.50
C THR A 84 1.37 -0.40 -15.64
N VAL A 85 0.71 -0.78 -14.54
CA VAL A 85 1.16 -1.88 -13.67
C VAL A 85 1.22 -3.21 -14.44
N GLU A 86 0.22 -3.51 -15.27
CA GLU A 86 0.17 -4.73 -16.08
C GLU A 86 1.30 -4.78 -17.14
N THR A 87 1.59 -3.63 -17.76
CA THR A 87 2.71 -3.50 -18.72
C THR A 87 4.07 -3.75 -18.05
N PHE A 88 4.32 -3.18 -16.87
CA PHE A 88 5.58 -3.43 -16.17
C PHE A 88 5.67 -4.85 -15.61
N LYS A 89 4.56 -5.43 -15.17
CA LYS A 89 4.48 -6.84 -14.75
C LYS A 89 4.90 -7.77 -15.88
N THR A 90 4.29 -7.65 -17.06
CA THR A 90 4.59 -8.52 -18.21
C THR A 90 6.05 -8.39 -18.66
N LYS A 91 6.61 -7.17 -18.63
CA LYS A 91 8.04 -6.93 -18.89
C LYS A 91 8.95 -7.61 -17.85
N ALA A 92 8.63 -7.50 -16.56
CA ALA A 92 9.38 -8.15 -15.50
C ALA A 92 9.35 -9.69 -15.61
N GLU A 93 8.18 -10.27 -15.92
CA GLU A 93 8.05 -11.72 -16.15
C GLU A 93 8.85 -12.20 -17.35
N ALA A 94 8.81 -11.46 -18.47
CA ALA A 94 9.59 -11.78 -19.66
C ALA A 94 11.10 -11.71 -19.37
N ALA A 95 11.55 -10.67 -18.67
CA ALA A 95 12.95 -10.51 -18.30
C ALA A 95 13.43 -11.62 -17.33
N ALA A 96 12.59 -12.00 -16.36
CA ALA A 96 12.86 -13.12 -15.45
C ALA A 96 13.00 -14.46 -16.18
N LYS A 97 12.07 -14.77 -17.11
CA LYS A 97 12.13 -15.99 -17.94
C LYS A 97 13.42 -16.04 -18.77
N LYS A 98 13.80 -14.91 -19.38
CA LYS A 98 15.04 -14.80 -20.15
C LYS A 98 16.29 -14.99 -19.28
N ALA A 99 16.32 -14.41 -18.09
CA ALA A 99 17.42 -14.61 -17.13
C ALA A 99 17.56 -16.08 -16.74
N LYS A 100 16.45 -16.77 -16.47
CA LYS A 100 16.44 -18.20 -16.16
C LYS A 100 16.94 -19.06 -17.31
N GLU A 101 16.54 -18.74 -18.54
CA GLU A 101 16.96 -19.47 -19.73
C GLU A 101 18.47 -19.30 -19.99
N GLU A 102 18.99 -18.07 -19.91
CA GLU A 102 20.42 -17.81 -20.09
C GLU A 102 21.28 -18.38 -18.95
N ALA A 103 20.77 -18.40 -17.71
CA ALA A 103 21.41 -19.08 -16.59
C ALA A 103 21.60 -20.58 -16.86
N GLY A 104 20.55 -21.25 -17.36
CA GLY A 104 20.61 -22.67 -17.73
C GLY A 104 21.62 -22.93 -18.84
N LYS A 105 21.66 -22.07 -19.87
CA LYS A 105 22.67 -22.18 -20.96
C LYS A 105 24.10 -22.01 -20.44
N ALA A 106 24.32 -21.07 -19.50
CA ALA A 106 25.61 -20.85 -18.87
C ALA A 106 26.05 -22.05 -18.03
N GLU A 107 25.13 -22.64 -17.27
CA GLU A 107 25.37 -23.85 -16.50
C GLU A 107 25.77 -25.03 -17.40
N THR A 108 24.96 -25.33 -18.42
CA THR A 108 25.25 -26.46 -19.33
C THR A 108 26.61 -26.29 -19.99
N ALA A 109 26.90 -25.09 -20.53
CA ALA A 109 28.18 -24.80 -21.17
C ALA A 109 29.37 -24.91 -20.20
N ALA A 110 29.18 -24.59 -18.92
CA ALA A 110 30.22 -24.77 -17.90
C ALA A 110 30.50 -26.25 -17.62
N THR A 111 29.43 -27.04 -17.45
CA THR A 111 29.54 -28.46 -17.12
C THR A 111 30.09 -29.31 -18.26
N GLU A 112 29.89 -28.86 -19.51
CA GLU A 112 30.35 -29.56 -20.71
C GLU A 112 31.76 -29.13 -21.16
N ALA A 113 32.34 -28.10 -20.54
CA ALA A 113 33.62 -27.56 -20.96
C ALA A 113 34.79 -28.52 -20.68
N LYS A 114 35.37 -29.07 -21.76
CA LYS A 114 36.51 -30.01 -21.71
C LYS A 114 37.74 -29.50 -22.45
N SER A 115 37.64 -28.35 -23.10
CA SER A 115 38.71 -27.73 -23.88
C SER A 115 38.75 -26.21 -23.73
N ALA A 116 39.85 -25.60 -24.16
CA ALA A 116 39.99 -24.14 -24.20
C ALA A 116 38.95 -23.46 -25.11
N LYS A 117 38.45 -24.17 -26.14
CA LYS A 117 37.38 -23.66 -27.01
C LYS A 117 36.05 -23.66 -26.28
N ASP A 118 35.75 -24.71 -25.53
CA ASP A 118 34.52 -24.81 -24.72
C ASP A 118 34.54 -23.80 -23.57
N LEU A 119 35.71 -23.55 -22.99
CA LEU A 119 35.94 -22.50 -21.99
C LEU A 119 35.54 -21.11 -22.50
N SER A 120 35.87 -20.81 -23.75
CA SER A 120 35.49 -19.54 -24.39
C SER A 120 33.97 -19.42 -24.56
N VAL A 121 33.30 -20.53 -24.91
CA VAL A 121 31.84 -20.60 -25.01
C VAL A 121 31.20 -20.42 -23.63
N ALA A 122 31.70 -21.11 -22.60
CA ALA A 122 31.23 -20.97 -21.22
C ALA A 122 31.34 -19.51 -20.72
N LYS A 123 32.48 -18.85 -20.98
CA LYS A 123 32.68 -17.41 -20.69
C LYS A 123 31.64 -16.51 -21.35
N GLN A 124 31.31 -16.77 -22.62
CA GLN A 124 30.31 -15.99 -23.34
C GLN A 124 28.91 -16.19 -22.76
N LYS A 125 28.53 -17.43 -22.44
CA LYS A 125 27.22 -17.75 -21.85
C LYS A 125 27.07 -17.20 -20.43
N ALA A 126 28.13 -17.25 -19.61
CA ALA A 126 28.14 -16.64 -18.29
C ALA A 126 27.88 -15.12 -18.34
N LYS A 127 28.52 -14.40 -19.28
CA LYS A 127 28.26 -12.96 -19.50
C LYS A 127 26.82 -12.67 -19.98
N ALA A 128 26.26 -13.55 -20.81
CA ALA A 128 24.86 -13.43 -21.25
C ALA A 128 23.89 -13.60 -20.08
N ALA A 129 24.14 -14.57 -19.20
CA ALA A 129 23.38 -14.79 -17.97
C ALA A 129 23.47 -13.60 -17.01
N GLU A 130 24.67 -13.06 -16.77
CA GLU A 130 24.89 -11.86 -15.94
C GLU A 130 24.11 -10.64 -16.48
N THR A 131 24.14 -10.45 -17.79
CA THR A 131 23.41 -9.36 -18.46
C THR A 131 21.89 -9.53 -18.32
N ALA A 132 21.39 -10.75 -18.53
CA ALA A 132 19.97 -11.05 -18.40
C ALA A 132 19.47 -10.90 -16.95
N ALA A 133 20.30 -11.28 -15.96
CA ALA A 133 20.05 -11.09 -14.54
C ALA A 133 19.93 -9.59 -14.17
N LYS A 134 20.82 -8.74 -14.67
CA LYS A 134 20.77 -7.28 -14.46
C LYS A 134 19.50 -6.65 -15.03
N GLU A 135 19.09 -7.05 -16.24
CA GLU A 135 17.84 -6.57 -16.85
C GLU A 135 16.60 -7.08 -16.10
N ALA A 136 16.59 -8.33 -15.62
CA ALA A 136 15.51 -8.85 -14.80
C ALA A 136 15.32 -8.04 -13.51
N LYS A 137 16.40 -7.73 -12.80
CA LYS A 137 16.38 -6.91 -11.58
C LYS A 137 15.85 -5.49 -11.82
N LYS A 138 16.20 -4.90 -12.96
CA LYS A 138 15.75 -3.57 -13.38
C LYS A 138 14.24 -3.54 -13.66
N GLU A 139 13.72 -4.49 -14.43
CA GLU A 139 12.27 -4.54 -14.70
C GLU A 139 11.46 -4.94 -13.46
N GLN A 140 12.01 -5.76 -12.56
CA GLN A 140 11.44 -6.00 -11.23
C GLN A 140 11.21 -4.70 -10.45
N VAL A 141 12.21 -3.82 -10.39
CA VAL A 141 12.08 -2.58 -9.60
C VAL A 141 11.06 -1.64 -10.23
N LYS A 142 11.03 -1.54 -11.56
CA LYS A 142 9.98 -0.75 -12.24
C LYS A 142 8.57 -1.28 -11.93
N ALA A 143 8.40 -2.60 -11.93
CA ALA A 143 7.13 -3.22 -11.55
C ALA A 143 6.76 -2.97 -10.08
N GLU A 144 7.74 -3.03 -9.15
CA GLU A 144 7.51 -2.73 -7.73
C GLU A 144 7.15 -1.25 -7.51
N ILE A 145 7.82 -0.32 -8.20
CA ILE A 145 7.52 1.11 -8.15
C ILE A 145 6.11 1.39 -8.69
N ALA A 146 5.76 0.85 -9.87
CA ALA A 146 4.44 1.02 -10.46
C ALA A 146 3.34 0.49 -9.52
N ALA A 147 3.57 -0.66 -8.88
CA ALA A 147 2.68 -1.23 -7.88
C ALA A 147 2.53 -0.33 -6.63
N GLU A 148 3.62 0.31 -6.17
CA GLU A 148 3.59 1.19 -5.01
C GLU A 148 2.91 2.54 -5.31
N VAL A 149 3.10 3.08 -6.52
CA VAL A 149 2.35 4.25 -7.01
C VAL A 149 0.85 3.99 -7.01
N ALA A 150 0.43 2.83 -7.53
CA ALA A 150 -0.99 2.45 -7.52
C ALA A 150 -1.55 2.36 -6.10
N LYS A 151 -0.78 1.74 -5.20
CA LYS A 151 -1.11 1.60 -3.78
C LYS A 151 -1.20 2.94 -3.06
N ALA A 152 -0.33 3.91 -3.37
CA ALA A 152 -0.34 5.22 -2.75
C ALA A 152 -1.57 6.05 -3.16
N LYS A 153 -2.01 5.93 -4.43
CA LYS A 153 -3.26 6.55 -4.90
C LYS A 153 -4.48 6.05 -4.12
N VAL A 154 -4.61 4.73 -3.93
CA VAL A 154 -5.72 4.14 -3.14
C VAL A 154 -5.72 4.66 -1.70
N ALA A 155 -4.55 4.74 -1.05
CA ALA A 155 -4.46 5.24 0.31
C ALA A 155 -4.86 6.72 0.43
N LYS A 156 -4.62 7.53 -0.63
CA LYS A 156 -5.11 8.90 -0.70
C LYS A 156 -6.64 8.97 -0.77
N GLU A 157 -7.27 8.15 -1.60
CA GLU A 157 -8.72 8.08 -1.69
C GLU A 157 -9.37 7.64 -0.36
N GLU A 158 -8.78 6.66 0.33
CA GLU A 158 -9.22 6.22 1.67
C GLU A 158 -9.08 7.33 2.72
N ALA A 159 -7.97 8.07 2.72
CA ALA A 159 -7.74 9.20 3.63
C ALA A 159 -8.72 10.35 3.38
N ASP A 160 -8.94 10.72 2.12
CA ASP A 160 -9.92 11.76 1.73
C ASP A 160 -11.35 11.37 2.15
N ALA A 161 -11.71 10.08 2.03
CA ALA A 161 -13.00 9.58 2.50
C ALA A 161 -13.14 9.64 4.03
N ALA A 162 -12.07 9.30 4.77
CA ALA A 162 -12.04 9.42 6.23
C ALA A 162 -12.18 10.89 6.68
N GLN A 163 -11.53 11.83 5.98
CA GLN A 163 -11.67 13.26 6.26
C GLN A 163 -13.08 13.78 6.04
N LYS A 164 -13.72 13.44 4.90
CA LYS A 164 -15.13 13.79 4.66
C LYS A 164 -16.05 13.26 5.76
N LYS A 165 -15.83 12.04 6.25
CA LYS A 165 -16.59 11.45 7.36
C LYS A 165 -16.36 12.20 8.69
N ALA A 166 -15.12 12.54 9.01
CA ALA A 166 -14.77 13.28 10.23
C ALA A 166 -15.37 14.70 10.22
N GLU A 167 -15.29 15.42 9.10
CA GLU A 167 -15.90 16.74 8.94
C GLU A 167 -17.44 16.68 9.03
N ALA A 168 -18.06 15.66 8.44
CA ALA A 168 -19.51 15.44 8.56
C ALA A 168 -19.92 15.18 10.02
N ALA A 169 -19.17 14.34 10.75
CA ALA A 169 -19.42 14.08 12.16
C ALA A 169 -19.25 15.34 13.03
N LYS A 170 -18.23 16.17 12.73
CA LYS A 170 -18.04 17.46 13.39
C LYS A 170 -19.22 18.40 13.16
N LYS A 171 -19.72 18.52 11.92
CA LYS A 171 -20.90 19.35 11.60
C LYS A 171 -22.15 18.95 12.40
N ILE A 172 -22.36 17.64 12.61
CA ILE A 172 -23.46 17.12 13.44
C ILE A 172 -23.30 17.63 14.88
N VAL A 173 -22.10 17.48 15.46
CA VAL A 173 -21.84 17.94 16.83
C VAL A 173 -21.92 19.45 16.97
N ASP A 174 -21.38 20.23 16.02
CA ASP A 174 -21.42 21.69 16.07
C ASP A 174 -22.88 22.19 16.10
N LYS A 175 -23.79 21.52 15.38
CA LYS A 175 -25.24 21.79 15.42
C LYS A 175 -25.84 21.45 16.79
N ILE A 176 -25.54 20.27 17.34
CA ILE A 176 -26.04 19.84 18.66
C ILE A 176 -25.48 20.73 19.79
N ALA A 177 -24.25 21.21 19.66
CA ALA A 177 -23.61 22.04 20.67
C ALA A 177 -24.25 23.43 20.80
N GLN A 178 -24.75 24.01 19.69
CA GLN A 178 -25.58 25.22 19.74
C GLN A 178 -26.86 25.00 20.56
N ASP A 179 -27.39 23.77 20.50
CA ASP A 179 -28.67 23.40 21.07
C ASP A 179 -28.62 22.82 22.49
N THR A 180 -27.47 22.28 22.93
CA THR A 180 -27.38 21.44 24.14
C THR A 180 -26.03 21.40 24.85
N LYS A 181 -24.98 22.08 24.34
CA LYS A 181 -23.59 22.06 24.89
C LYS A 181 -23.13 20.66 25.34
N VAL A 182 -22.71 19.81 24.39
CA VAL A 182 -22.22 18.45 24.66
C VAL A 182 -20.68 18.41 24.58
N PRO A 183 -19.94 18.73 25.65
CA PRO A 183 -18.48 18.93 25.61
C PRO A 183 -17.71 17.68 25.20
N GLU A 184 -18.19 16.48 25.56
CA GLU A 184 -17.54 15.23 25.19
C GLU A 184 -17.60 14.96 23.68
N ALA A 185 -18.76 15.17 23.06
CA ALA A 185 -18.91 14.98 21.61
C ALA A 185 -18.05 16.00 20.85
N GLN A 186 -17.93 17.23 21.34
CA GLN A 186 -17.08 18.28 20.76
C GLN A 186 -15.59 17.94 20.85
N ARG A 187 -15.13 17.43 21.99
CA ARG A 187 -13.75 16.97 22.16
C ARG A 187 -13.42 15.86 21.17
N GLU A 188 -14.29 14.87 21.06
CA GLU A 188 -14.10 13.74 20.17
C GLU A 188 -14.12 14.17 18.69
N ALA A 189 -14.98 15.12 18.34
CA ALA A 189 -15.06 15.68 16.99
C ALA A 189 -13.77 16.40 16.58
N LYS A 190 -13.16 17.17 17.50
CA LYS A 190 -11.86 17.81 17.27
C LYS A 190 -10.76 16.75 17.04
N LEU A 191 -10.75 15.69 17.86
CA LEU A 191 -9.76 14.63 17.77
C LEU A 191 -9.90 13.82 16.47
N ALA A 192 -11.13 13.50 16.06
CA ALA A 192 -11.43 12.83 14.79
C ALA A 192 -10.95 13.67 13.60
N THR A 193 -11.23 14.99 13.62
CA THR A 193 -10.82 15.91 12.55
C THR A 193 -9.29 16.01 12.46
N GLN A 194 -8.60 16.19 13.60
CA GLN A 194 -7.14 16.28 13.65
C GLN A 194 -6.49 14.98 13.15
N THR A 195 -7.04 13.82 13.54
CA THR A 195 -6.55 12.52 13.10
C THR A 195 -6.76 12.33 11.60
N ALA A 196 -7.90 12.76 11.07
CA ALA A 196 -8.17 12.70 9.64
C ALA A 196 -7.23 13.59 8.83
N SER A 197 -6.96 14.83 9.27
CA SER A 197 -6.01 15.72 8.59
C SER A 197 -4.61 15.12 8.53
N LYS A 198 -4.14 14.49 9.63
CA LYS A 198 -2.86 13.77 9.66
C LYS A 198 -2.82 12.60 8.66
N ALA A 199 -3.94 11.89 8.50
CA ALA A 199 -4.05 10.81 7.51
C ALA A 199 -3.90 11.35 6.08
N THR A 200 -4.56 12.46 5.76
CA THR A 200 -4.50 13.14 4.46
C THR A 200 -3.10 13.67 4.15
N GLU A 201 -2.43 14.26 5.13
CA GLU A 201 -1.04 14.71 5.00
C GLU A 201 -0.10 13.54 4.69
N ALA A 202 -0.18 12.45 5.46
CA ALA A 202 0.62 11.26 5.25
C ALA A 202 0.35 10.60 3.89
N ALA A 203 -0.91 10.53 3.46
CA ALA A 203 -1.28 9.98 2.15
C ALA A 203 -0.78 10.86 0.99
N THR A 204 -0.81 12.18 1.17
CA THR A 204 -0.27 13.13 0.19
C THR A 204 1.24 13.01 0.06
N GLU A 205 1.95 12.89 1.18
CA GLU A 205 3.40 12.65 1.18
C GLU A 205 3.74 11.31 0.51
N ALA A 206 3.00 10.24 0.82
CA ALA A 206 3.16 8.94 0.17
C ALA A 206 2.96 9.02 -1.36
N GLY A 207 1.93 9.75 -1.82
CA GLY A 207 1.69 9.99 -3.24
C GLY A 207 2.82 10.73 -3.92
N LYS A 208 3.36 11.79 -3.30
CA LYS A 208 4.52 12.54 -3.83
C LYS A 208 5.75 11.65 -3.93
N LYS A 209 6.06 10.86 -2.89
CA LYS A 209 7.21 9.95 -2.90
C LYS A 209 7.07 8.82 -3.91
N ALA A 210 5.87 8.31 -4.11
CA ALA A 210 5.63 7.32 -5.16
C ALA A 210 5.82 7.92 -6.56
N GLN A 211 5.38 9.17 -6.79
CA GLN A 211 5.61 9.87 -8.05
C GLN A 211 7.10 10.16 -8.29
N GLU A 212 7.83 10.62 -7.28
CA GLU A 212 9.29 10.80 -7.34
C GLU A 212 10.00 9.48 -7.72
N ALA A 213 9.52 8.34 -7.18
CA ALA A 213 10.02 7.02 -7.53
C ALA A 213 9.75 6.66 -9.00
N GLU A 214 8.54 6.94 -9.48
CA GLU A 214 8.15 6.70 -10.88
C GLU A 214 9.04 7.50 -11.84
N GLU A 215 9.21 8.80 -11.60
CA GLU A 215 10.05 9.68 -12.43
C GLU A 215 11.51 9.26 -12.41
N SER A 216 12.03 8.90 -11.23
CA SER A 216 13.42 8.43 -11.08
C SER A 216 13.66 7.07 -11.76
N SER A 217 12.61 6.26 -11.93
CA SER A 217 12.68 4.96 -12.63
C SER A 217 12.70 5.06 -14.16
N LYS A 218 12.39 6.24 -14.73
CA LYS A 218 12.43 6.53 -16.17
C LYS A 218 13.88 6.77 -16.63
N VAL A 219 14.67 5.69 -16.68
CA VAL A 219 16.10 5.71 -17.01
C VAL A 219 16.38 5.59 -18.52
N GLU A 220 15.34 5.55 -19.37
CA GLU A 220 15.43 5.26 -20.82
C GLU A 220 16.44 6.14 -21.58
N ALA A 221 16.52 7.44 -21.27
CA ALA A 221 17.46 8.36 -21.91
C ALA A 221 18.94 8.02 -21.60
N HIS A 222 19.23 7.55 -20.38
CA HIS A 222 20.58 7.15 -19.99
C HIS A 222 20.95 5.81 -20.59
N LEU A 223 19.99 4.88 -20.69
CA LEU A 223 20.18 3.59 -21.33
C LEU A 223 20.52 3.71 -22.82
N ALA A 224 19.84 4.62 -23.52
CA ALA A 224 20.13 4.94 -24.93
C ALA A 224 21.54 5.51 -25.10
N ARG A 225 21.97 6.39 -24.18
CA ARG A 225 23.33 6.94 -24.17
C ARG A 225 24.38 5.87 -23.89
N THR A 226 24.13 4.96 -22.95
CA THR A 226 25.01 3.80 -22.69
C THR A 226 25.11 2.89 -23.92
N LYS A 227 24.00 2.64 -24.62
CA LYS A 227 23.99 1.82 -25.83
C LYS A 227 24.78 2.46 -26.97
N ASN A 228 24.58 3.75 -27.22
CA ASN A 228 25.32 4.49 -28.24
C ASN A 228 26.81 4.54 -27.93
N ALA A 229 27.19 4.81 -26.67
CA ALA A 229 28.59 4.79 -26.25
C ALA A 229 29.21 3.39 -26.40
N ALA A 230 28.47 2.33 -26.10
CA ALA A 230 28.92 0.94 -26.29
C ALA A 230 29.03 0.54 -27.78
N GLU A 231 28.20 1.10 -28.65
CA GLU A 231 28.31 0.92 -30.11
C GLU A 231 29.50 1.71 -30.68
N SER A 232 29.70 2.96 -30.25
CA SER A 232 30.89 3.75 -30.61
C SER A 232 32.20 3.10 -30.15
N ALA A 233 32.22 2.48 -28.96
CA ALA A 233 33.37 1.73 -28.49
C ALA A 233 33.68 0.47 -29.34
N LYS A 234 32.68 -0.12 -30.00
CA LYS A 234 32.88 -1.28 -30.89
C LYS A 234 33.41 -0.88 -32.26
N SER A 235 33.10 0.32 -32.73
CA SER A 235 33.57 0.85 -34.02
C SER A 235 34.88 1.63 -33.94
N ALA A 236 35.31 2.01 -32.73
CA ALA A 236 36.55 2.75 -32.51
C ALA A 236 37.76 1.90 -32.89
N THR A 237 38.55 2.39 -33.84
CA THR A 237 39.86 1.83 -34.22
C THR A 237 41.00 2.44 -33.42
N ASP A 238 40.80 3.64 -32.87
CA ASP A 238 41.79 4.37 -32.09
C ASP A 238 41.62 4.16 -30.58
N MET A 239 42.73 3.90 -29.87
CA MET A 239 42.73 3.64 -28.43
C MET A 239 42.14 4.80 -27.60
N SER A 240 42.37 6.04 -28.02
CA SER A 240 41.84 7.23 -27.32
C SER A 240 40.32 7.36 -27.46
N GLU A 241 39.76 7.04 -28.63
CA GLU A 241 38.32 7.02 -28.86
C GLU A 241 37.66 5.86 -28.09
N LEU A 242 38.34 4.71 -28.02
CA LEU A 242 37.90 3.56 -27.24
C LEU A 242 37.82 3.87 -25.74
N GLU A 243 38.83 4.54 -25.17
CA GLU A 243 38.84 4.94 -23.75
C GLU A 243 37.72 5.93 -23.45
N LYS A 244 37.56 6.95 -24.28
CA LYS A 244 36.50 7.95 -24.11
C LYS A 244 35.10 7.35 -24.19
N ALA A 245 34.86 6.44 -25.15
CA ALA A 245 33.58 5.75 -25.29
C ALA A 245 33.29 4.81 -24.10
N LYS A 246 34.32 4.18 -23.51
CA LYS A 246 34.18 3.39 -22.28
C LYS A 246 33.85 4.26 -21.08
N GLU A 247 34.51 5.40 -20.92
CA GLU A 247 34.28 6.34 -19.82
C GLU A 247 32.86 6.93 -19.88
N GLU A 248 32.41 7.35 -21.07
CA GLU A 248 31.04 7.81 -21.29
C GLU A 248 29.98 6.72 -21.00
N ALA A 249 30.28 5.46 -21.33
CA ALA A 249 29.40 4.32 -21.03
C ALA A 249 29.33 4.05 -19.51
N ILE A 250 30.45 4.15 -18.80
CA ILE A 250 30.54 3.97 -17.34
C ILE A 250 29.78 5.09 -16.63
N ASP A 251 29.96 6.35 -17.06
CA ASP A 251 29.25 7.49 -16.47
C ASP A 251 27.74 7.41 -16.68
N ALA A 252 27.30 7.06 -17.89
CA ALA A 252 25.88 6.86 -18.17
C ALA A 252 25.28 5.72 -17.32
N ALA A 253 26.03 4.62 -17.11
CA ALA A 253 25.64 3.52 -16.25
C ALA A 253 25.58 3.92 -14.77
N ASN A 254 26.53 4.72 -14.29
CA ASN A 254 26.55 5.23 -12.91
C ASN A 254 25.38 6.17 -12.63
N ILE A 255 25.06 7.07 -13.56
CA ILE A 255 23.90 7.96 -13.45
C ILE A 255 22.59 7.15 -13.42
N ALA A 256 22.48 6.15 -14.29
CA ALA A 256 21.35 5.22 -14.31
C ALA A 256 21.18 4.49 -12.96
N HIS A 257 22.28 3.99 -12.39
CA HIS A 257 22.28 3.30 -11.10
C HIS A 257 21.89 4.21 -9.92
N GLN A 258 22.40 5.45 -9.88
CA GLN A 258 22.06 6.43 -8.85
C GLN A 258 20.58 6.82 -8.89
N LYS A 259 20.02 7.01 -10.09
CA LYS A 259 18.58 7.26 -10.25
C LYS A 259 17.75 6.08 -9.76
N TRP A 260 18.18 4.86 -10.03
CA TRP A 260 17.54 3.64 -9.56
C TRP A 260 17.56 3.51 -8.02
N LEU A 261 18.67 3.86 -7.36
CA LEU A 261 18.75 3.89 -5.89
C LEU A 261 17.78 4.90 -5.29
N LYS A 262 17.74 6.13 -5.84
CA LYS A 262 16.80 7.17 -5.41
C LYS A 262 15.34 6.73 -5.58
N ALA A 263 15.03 6.08 -6.71
CA ALA A 263 13.70 5.55 -6.98
C ALA A 263 13.28 4.50 -5.94
N THR A 264 14.19 3.60 -5.59
CA THR A 264 13.96 2.53 -4.60
C THR A 264 13.76 3.11 -3.19
N GLN A 265 14.56 4.11 -2.81
CA GLN A 265 14.43 4.80 -1.53
C GLN A 265 13.09 5.55 -1.43
N ALA A 266 12.71 6.29 -2.48
CA ALA A 266 11.45 7.01 -2.54
C ALA A 266 10.24 6.04 -2.44
N ALA A 267 10.31 4.89 -3.11
CA ALA A 267 9.28 3.85 -3.01
C ALA A 267 9.15 3.27 -1.59
N THR A 268 10.28 3.07 -0.90
CA THR A 268 10.30 2.57 0.49
C THR A 268 9.64 3.57 1.44
N ILE A 269 9.98 4.87 1.32
CA ILE A 269 9.36 5.92 2.12
C ILE A 269 7.86 6.02 1.82
N ALA A 270 7.47 5.95 0.54
CA ALA A 270 6.06 5.97 0.14
C ALA A 270 5.26 4.85 0.84
N LYS A 271 5.84 3.64 0.92
CA LYS A 271 5.22 2.49 1.60
C LYS A 271 5.03 2.72 3.09
N GLU A 272 6.03 3.27 3.79
CA GLU A 272 5.93 3.57 5.23
C GLU A 272 4.86 4.64 5.50
N LYS A 273 4.88 5.71 4.72
CA LYS A 273 3.91 6.81 4.84
C LYS A 273 2.49 6.36 4.50
N LYS A 274 2.34 5.47 3.52
CA LYS A 274 1.07 4.83 3.19
C LYS A 274 0.48 4.07 4.38
N GLU A 275 1.27 3.22 5.05
CA GLU A 275 0.76 2.41 6.15
C GLU A 275 0.36 3.31 7.33
N ALA A 276 1.13 4.38 7.60
CA ALA A 276 0.77 5.40 8.57
C ALA A 276 -0.56 6.11 8.21
N ALA A 277 -0.76 6.46 6.93
CA ALA A 277 -1.99 7.08 6.45
C ALA A 277 -3.20 6.16 6.64
N LYS A 278 -3.07 4.87 6.32
CA LYS A 278 -4.15 3.88 6.49
C LYS A 278 -4.55 3.73 7.96
N VAL A 279 -3.58 3.56 8.85
CA VAL A 279 -3.83 3.46 10.31
C VAL A 279 -4.49 4.74 10.84
N ALA A 280 -4.05 5.90 10.38
CA ALA A 280 -4.65 7.18 10.77
C ALA A 280 -6.09 7.33 10.22
N ALA A 281 -6.36 6.92 8.99
CA ALA A 281 -7.70 6.94 8.39
C ALA A 281 -8.68 6.02 9.15
N GLU A 282 -8.24 4.82 9.52
CA GLU A 282 -9.05 3.90 10.33
C GLU A 282 -9.37 4.48 11.71
N LYS A 283 -8.36 5.04 12.39
CA LYS A 283 -8.56 5.75 13.67
C LYS A 283 -9.52 6.94 13.53
N ALA A 284 -9.40 7.71 12.46
CA ALA A 284 -10.30 8.84 12.20
C ALA A 284 -11.75 8.37 11.98
N GLN A 285 -11.94 7.27 11.26
CA GLN A 285 -13.27 6.69 11.05
C GLN A 285 -13.89 6.18 12.36
N THR A 286 -13.11 5.48 13.18
CA THR A 286 -13.56 5.03 14.51
C THR A 286 -13.94 6.22 15.40
N ALA A 287 -13.08 7.24 15.46
CA ALA A 287 -13.38 8.46 16.22
C ALA A 287 -14.64 9.16 15.69
N ALA A 288 -14.83 9.26 14.37
CA ALA A 288 -16.04 9.83 13.79
C ALA A 288 -17.31 9.03 14.13
N ASN A 289 -17.22 7.70 14.28
CA ASN A 289 -18.34 6.88 14.72
C ASN A 289 -18.67 7.10 16.20
N VAL A 290 -17.64 7.21 17.06
CA VAL A 290 -17.84 7.57 18.49
C VAL A 290 -18.51 8.94 18.61
N VAL A 291 -18.11 9.90 17.77
CA VAL A 291 -18.73 11.23 17.69
C VAL A 291 -20.23 11.12 17.37
N LYS A 292 -20.60 10.33 16.36
CA LYS A 292 -22.00 10.13 15.96
C LYS A 292 -22.81 9.45 17.06
N ASP A 293 -22.25 8.45 17.72
CA ASP A 293 -22.90 7.75 18.83
C ASP A 293 -23.18 8.72 20.00
N LYS A 294 -22.17 9.46 20.45
CA LYS A 294 -22.33 10.46 21.53
C LYS A 294 -23.32 11.56 21.15
N ALA A 295 -23.32 12.00 19.89
CA ALA A 295 -24.26 12.97 19.36
C ALA A 295 -25.71 12.45 19.43
N ALA A 296 -25.96 11.23 18.96
CA ALA A 296 -27.28 10.61 18.99
C ALA A 296 -27.80 10.45 20.43
N LYS A 297 -26.95 9.98 21.34
CA LYS A 297 -27.28 9.82 22.76
C LYS A 297 -27.66 11.15 23.43
N ALA A 298 -26.94 12.22 23.10
CA ALA A 298 -27.24 13.55 23.62
C ALA A 298 -28.57 14.12 23.08
N GLU A 299 -28.86 13.95 21.79
CA GLU A 299 -30.14 14.36 21.21
C GLU A 299 -31.32 13.57 21.79
N ALA A 300 -31.15 12.26 22.00
CA ALA A 300 -32.19 11.42 22.59
C ALA A 300 -32.51 11.87 24.03
N LYS A 301 -31.47 12.15 24.83
CA LYS A 301 -31.64 12.69 26.18
C LYS A 301 -32.31 14.06 26.18
N LYS A 302 -31.99 14.94 25.22
CA LYS A 302 -32.68 16.22 25.06
C LYS A 302 -34.17 16.00 24.78
N ALA A 303 -34.48 15.11 23.83
CA ALA A 303 -35.86 14.80 23.47
C ALA A 303 -36.66 14.25 24.66
N GLU A 304 -36.08 13.34 25.45
CA GLU A 304 -36.66 12.87 26.72
C GLU A 304 -36.99 14.06 27.64
N THR A 305 -36.02 14.96 27.89
CA THR A 305 -36.25 16.10 28.79
C THR A 305 -37.34 17.06 28.29
N GLU A 306 -37.42 17.28 26.97
CA GLU A 306 -38.47 18.12 26.38
C GLU A 306 -39.85 17.45 26.47
N ALA A 307 -39.92 16.13 26.25
CA ALA A 307 -41.17 15.38 26.35
C ALA A 307 -41.70 15.34 27.79
N VAL A 308 -40.83 15.09 28.77
CA VAL A 308 -41.18 15.11 30.20
C VAL A 308 -41.68 16.50 30.61
N LYS A 309 -41.00 17.56 30.16
CA LYS A 309 -41.45 18.94 30.43
C LYS A 309 -42.86 19.19 29.85
N ALA A 310 -43.10 18.79 28.60
CA ALA A 310 -44.41 18.96 27.96
C ALA A 310 -45.51 18.19 28.71
N ALA A 311 -45.24 16.97 29.16
CA ALA A 311 -46.18 16.18 29.95
C ALA A 311 -46.50 16.84 31.30
N VAL A 312 -45.48 17.38 31.99
CA VAL A 312 -45.69 18.11 33.26
C VAL A 312 -46.56 19.36 33.05
N GLU A 313 -46.31 20.12 32.00
CA GLU A 313 -47.12 21.32 31.67
C GLU A 313 -48.56 20.95 31.27
N ALA A 314 -48.76 19.88 30.50
CA ALA A 314 -50.09 19.41 30.12
C ALA A 314 -50.88 18.89 31.33
N ARG A 315 -50.21 18.18 32.26
CA ARG A 315 -50.82 17.73 33.52
C ARG A 315 -51.24 18.90 34.40
N ALA A 316 -50.42 19.94 34.50
CA ALA A 316 -50.77 21.16 35.24
C ALA A 316 -52.03 21.83 34.64
N ALA A 317 -52.10 21.96 33.30
CA ALA A 317 -53.27 22.52 32.62
C ALA A 317 -54.54 21.67 32.84
N ALA A 318 -54.42 20.34 32.83
CA ALA A 318 -55.55 19.45 33.12
C ALA A 318 -56.00 19.54 34.59
N GLU A 319 -55.08 19.79 35.53
CA GLU A 319 -55.43 20.03 36.93
C GLU A 319 -56.17 21.36 37.10
N GLU A 320 -55.69 22.43 36.47
CA GLU A 320 -56.37 23.73 36.45
C GLU A 320 -57.79 23.63 35.85
N ALA A 321 -57.94 22.94 34.71
CA ALA A 321 -59.25 22.75 34.08
C ALA A 321 -60.22 21.96 34.98
N LYS A 322 -59.73 20.93 35.70
CA LYS A 322 -60.54 20.21 36.70
C LYS A 322 -60.97 21.09 37.86
N GLN A 323 -60.07 21.95 38.36
CA GLN A 323 -60.40 22.89 39.43
C GLN A 323 -61.44 23.92 38.98
N GLU A 324 -61.32 24.47 37.76
CA GLU A 324 -62.32 25.37 37.19
C GLU A 324 -63.68 24.68 36.99
N ALA A 325 -63.70 23.47 36.42
CA ALA A 325 -64.94 22.70 36.29
C ALA A 325 -65.61 22.42 37.64
N ALA A 326 -64.83 22.12 38.69
CA ALA A 326 -65.36 21.95 40.05
C ALA A 326 -65.97 23.24 40.61
N LYS A 327 -65.34 24.40 40.38
CA LYS A 327 -65.88 25.72 40.78
C LYS A 327 -67.19 26.04 40.05
N VAL A 328 -67.22 25.84 38.73
CA VAL A 328 -68.41 26.07 37.89
C VAL A 328 -69.54 25.11 38.31
N GLY A 329 -69.23 23.85 38.59
CA GLY A 329 -70.18 22.86 39.09
C GLY A 329 -70.86 23.26 40.39
N ALA A 330 -70.09 23.85 41.31
CA ALA A 330 -70.58 24.37 42.61
C ALA A 330 -71.31 25.73 42.51
N SER A 331 -71.32 26.38 41.34
CA SER A 331 -71.93 27.70 41.13
C SER A 331 -73.45 27.64 40.86
N LYS A 332 -74.08 28.81 40.79
CA LYS A 332 -75.49 28.99 40.37
C LYS A 332 -75.69 29.06 38.84
N GLU A 333 -74.65 28.78 38.06
CA GLU A 333 -74.76 28.82 36.60
C GLU A 333 -75.70 27.73 36.03
N PRO A 334 -76.19 27.91 34.78
CA PRO A 334 -77.02 26.92 34.11
C PRO A 334 -76.36 25.55 33.95
N GLN A 335 -77.16 24.48 33.93
CA GLN A 335 -76.68 23.11 33.73
C GLN A 335 -75.82 22.95 32.46
N GLU A 336 -76.14 23.72 31.41
CA GLU A 336 -75.43 23.70 30.13
C GLU A 336 -73.98 24.21 30.26
N THR A 337 -73.73 25.27 31.04
CA THR A 337 -72.35 25.77 31.26
C THR A 337 -71.54 24.82 32.13
N LYS A 338 -72.19 24.19 33.13
CA LYS A 338 -71.57 23.13 33.95
C LYS A 338 -71.15 21.93 33.10
N ASN A 339 -72.02 21.48 32.21
CA ASN A 339 -71.70 20.38 31.29
C ASN A 339 -70.55 20.75 30.35
N LYS A 340 -70.54 21.97 29.82
CA LYS A 340 -69.45 22.46 28.96
C LYS A 340 -68.11 22.48 29.68
N ALA A 341 -68.06 23.01 30.90
CA ALA A 341 -66.83 23.05 31.70
C ALA A 341 -66.29 21.63 32.02
N ASN A 342 -67.18 20.67 32.31
CA ASN A 342 -66.79 19.27 32.50
C ASN A 342 -66.23 18.65 31.21
N VAL A 343 -66.86 18.90 30.04
CA VAL A 343 -66.37 18.39 28.75
C VAL A 343 -65.00 18.98 28.40
N GLU A 344 -64.77 20.27 28.66
CA GLU A 344 -63.46 20.91 28.47
C GLU A 344 -62.39 20.34 29.43
N ALA A 345 -62.74 20.07 30.69
CA ALA A 345 -61.85 19.42 31.65
C ALA A 345 -61.51 17.96 31.27
N GLU A 346 -62.46 17.21 30.71
CA GLU A 346 -62.21 15.86 30.18
C GLU A 346 -61.34 15.89 28.92
N ALA A 347 -61.58 16.82 28.01
CA ALA A 347 -60.79 16.98 26.80
C ALA A 347 -59.32 17.32 27.11
N THR A 348 -59.09 18.29 28.01
CA THR A 348 -57.75 18.66 28.49
C THR A 348 -57.07 17.52 29.25
N GLY A 349 -57.82 16.77 30.07
CA GLY A 349 -57.32 15.56 30.73
C GLY A 349 -56.88 14.47 29.75
N ASN A 350 -57.62 14.28 28.66
CA ASN A 350 -57.26 13.32 27.61
C ASN A 350 -56.00 13.73 26.85
N GLU A 351 -55.83 15.02 26.56
CA GLU A 351 -54.60 15.55 25.96
C GLU A 351 -53.39 15.43 26.91
N ALA A 352 -53.56 15.71 28.20
CA ALA A 352 -52.51 15.49 29.19
C ALA A 352 -52.07 14.02 29.25
N LYS A 353 -53.01 13.07 29.17
CA LYS A 353 -52.67 11.65 29.11
C LYS A 353 -51.90 11.27 27.84
N LYS A 354 -52.27 11.82 26.67
CA LYS A 354 -51.50 11.64 25.44
C LYS A 354 -50.09 12.21 25.56
N ALA A 355 -49.92 13.34 26.26
CA ALA A 355 -48.61 13.92 26.51
C ALA A 355 -47.75 13.03 27.41
N GLU A 356 -48.33 12.44 28.47
CA GLU A 356 -47.64 11.47 29.35
C GLU A 356 -47.24 10.20 28.60
N ASP A 357 -48.14 9.60 27.83
CA ASP A 357 -47.85 8.39 27.02
C ASP A 357 -46.71 8.64 26.03
N ALA A 358 -46.72 9.81 25.38
CA ALA A 358 -45.65 10.22 24.47
C ALA A 358 -44.32 10.52 25.19
N ALA A 359 -44.36 11.02 26.43
CA ALA A 359 -43.16 11.21 27.23
C ALA A 359 -42.52 9.87 27.64
N GLU A 360 -43.31 8.86 27.98
CA GLU A 360 -42.78 7.52 28.27
C GLU A 360 -42.21 6.84 27.01
N GLU A 361 -42.85 7.01 25.84
CA GLU A 361 -42.30 6.58 24.55
C GLU A 361 -40.92 7.24 24.28
N ALA A 362 -40.80 8.54 24.56
CA ALA A 362 -39.54 9.27 24.39
C ALA A 362 -38.44 8.77 25.33
N LYS A 363 -38.78 8.47 26.58
CA LYS A 363 -37.86 7.96 27.60
C LYS A 363 -37.35 6.55 27.28
N GLU A 364 -38.23 5.65 26.85
CA GLU A 364 -37.82 4.31 26.43
C GLU A 364 -36.92 4.34 25.19
N ALA A 365 -37.23 5.20 24.21
CA ALA A 365 -36.37 5.40 23.06
C ALA A 365 -35.01 6.03 23.43
N ALA A 366 -34.98 7.00 24.35
CA ALA A 366 -33.75 7.59 24.84
C ALA A 366 -32.86 6.59 25.61
N LYS A 367 -33.47 5.71 26.41
CA LYS A 367 -32.77 4.61 27.08
C LYS A 367 -32.14 3.66 26.06
N LYS A 368 -32.89 3.23 25.04
CA LYS A 368 -32.37 2.37 23.97
C LYS A 368 -31.26 3.03 23.16
N ALA A 369 -31.37 4.33 22.89
CA ALA A 369 -30.29 5.09 22.26
C ALA A 369 -29.01 5.09 23.11
N ASN A 370 -29.14 5.22 24.44
CA ASN A 370 -28.01 5.22 25.36
C ASN A 370 -27.33 3.83 25.48
N GLU A 371 -28.11 2.75 25.42
CA GLU A 371 -27.62 1.37 25.49
C GLU A 371 -27.06 0.86 24.15
N ALA A 372 -27.32 1.56 23.05
CA ALA A 372 -26.84 1.17 21.73
C ALA A 372 -25.30 1.20 21.64
N THR A 373 -24.75 0.13 21.05
CA THR A 373 -23.32 -0.02 20.77
C THR A 373 -22.96 0.32 19.32
N ASP A 374 -23.97 0.39 18.44
CA ASP A 374 -23.83 0.83 17.05
C ASP A 374 -24.41 2.24 16.87
N ALA A 375 -23.65 3.09 16.18
CA ALA A 375 -24.02 4.49 16.00
C ALA A 375 -25.31 4.69 15.17
N ASN A 376 -25.64 3.78 14.25
CA ASN A 376 -26.88 3.87 13.48
C ASN A 376 -28.08 3.45 14.31
N VAL A 377 -27.92 2.44 15.17
CA VAL A 377 -28.95 2.04 16.15
C VAL A 377 -29.20 3.19 17.12
N ALA A 378 -28.14 3.77 17.70
CA ALA A 378 -28.24 4.93 18.58
C ALA A 378 -28.98 6.09 17.90
N ARG A 379 -28.66 6.35 16.63
CA ARG A 379 -29.34 7.39 15.82
C ARG A 379 -30.82 7.09 15.60
N SER A 380 -31.16 5.86 15.22
CA SER A 380 -32.55 5.47 14.96
C SER A 380 -33.42 5.61 16.21
N GLU A 381 -32.90 5.20 17.37
CA GLU A 381 -33.60 5.35 18.65
C GLU A 381 -33.68 6.82 19.08
N ALA A 382 -32.64 7.63 18.82
CA ALA A 382 -32.70 9.08 19.04
C ALA A 382 -33.80 9.75 18.19
N ASP A 383 -33.94 9.36 16.91
CA ASP A 383 -34.98 9.90 16.04
C ASP A 383 -36.40 9.50 16.52
N LYS A 384 -36.57 8.30 17.11
CA LYS A 384 -37.82 7.90 17.78
C LYS A 384 -38.09 8.76 19.02
N ALA A 385 -37.09 8.99 19.86
CA ALA A 385 -37.23 9.85 21.03
C ALA A 385 -37.65 11.28 20.63
N ILE A 386 -37.04 11.83 19.58
CA ILE A 386 -37.38 13.14 19.01
C ILE A 386 -38.83 13.16 18.49
N ALA A 387 -39.27 12.10 17.80
CA ALA A 387 -40.63 12.01 17.29
C ALA A 387 -41.66 11.96 18.44
N ALA A 388 -41.39 11.19 19.49
CA ALA A 388 -42.23 11.10 20.67
C ALA A 388 -42.28 12.43 21.44
N ALA A 389 -41.15 13.12 21.59
CA ALA A 389 -41.12 14.47 22.18
C ALA A 389 -41.98 15.47 21.41
N LYS A 390 -41.99 15.41 20.07
CA LYS A 390 -42.89 16.23 19.24
C LYS A 390 -44.36 15.89 19.46
N LYS A 391 -44.72 14.61 19.67
CA LYS A 391 -46.09 14.21 20.03
C LYS A 391 -46.48 14.79 21.38
N ALA A 392 -45.64 14.67 22.40
CA ALA A 392 -45.88 15.21 23.74
C ALA A 392 -46.11 16.73 23.69
N LYS A 393 -45.27 17.46 22.93
CA LYS A 393 -45.40 18.91 22.74
C LYS A 393 -46.64 19.33 21.96
N LYS A 394 -47.21 18.45 21.12
CA LYS A 394 -48.45 18.74 20.38
C LYS A 394 -49.70 18.50 21.23
N ALA A 395 -49.61 17.57 22.17
CA ALA A 395 -50.68 17.26 23.12
C ALA A 395 -50.74 18.28 24.28
N ARG A 396 -49.58 18.79 24.70
CA ARG A 396 -49.50 20.03 25.47
C ARG A 396 -49.99 21.21 24.62
#